data_AF-A0A529NBU5-F1
#
_entry.id   AF-A0A529NBU5-F1
#
_cell.length_a   1.000
_cell.length_b   1.000
_cell.length_c   1.000
_cell.angle_alpha   90.00
_cell.angle_beta   90.00
_cell.angle_gamma   90.00
#
_symmetry.space_group_name_H-M   'P 1'
#
loop_
_entity.id
_entity.type
_entity.pdbx_description
1 polymer ?
#
loop_
_entity_poly.entity_id
_entity_poly.type
_entity_poly.pdbx_seq_one_letter_code
_entity_poly.pdbx_strand_id
1 'polypeptide(L)'
;ASLAILEDVGVVFRDPIAIEDWKRAGADVRADDRVHLDRGLVMELIKTIPSRIEYFARDPAKNVELGGPKSIFVPMTGAPFMRDLDDVRRGPTIADLGTFHKLAHMM
;
A
#
# COMPACT_ATOMS: atom_id res chain seq x y z
N ALA A 1 14.74 -3.93 -15.90
CA ALA A 1 13.95 -5.16 -15.76
C ALA A 1 12.48 -4.85 -15.45
N SER A 2 12.17 -4.16 -14.35
CA SER A 2 10.76 -3.93 -13.93
C SER A 2 9.91 -3.18 -14.97
N LEU A 3 10.43 -2.11 -15.59
CA LEU A 3 9.69 -1.37 -16.62
C LEU A 3 9.38 -2.24 -17.87
N ALA A 4 10.29 -3.13 -18.26
CA ALA A 4 10.03 -4.05 -19.37
C ALA A 4 8.89 -5.03 -19.05
N ILE A 5 8.74 -5.47 -17.80
CA ILE A 5 7.59 -6.29 -17.39
C ILE A 5 6.29 -5.50 -17.55
N LEU A 6 6.26 -4.24 -17.11
CA LEU A 6 5.08 -3.39 -17.22
C LEU A 6 4.69 -3.12 -18.69
N GLU A 7 5.66 -2.97 -19.58
CA GLU A 7 5.46 -2.73 -21.01
C GLU A 7 5.09 -4.01 -21.78
N ASP A 8 5.85 -5.09 -21.61
CA ASP A 8 5.77 -6.27 -22.46
C ASP A 8 4.74 -7.29 -21.95
N VAL A 9 4.58 -7.39 -20.61
CA VAL A 9 3.69 -8.37 -19.95
C VAL A 9 2.43 -7.72 -19.39
N GLY A 10 2.54 -6.50 -18.86
CA GLY A 10 1.42 -5.75 -18.29
C GLY A 10 0.88 -6.33 -16.98
N VAL A 11 -0.16 -5.67 -16.45
CA VAL A 11 -0.83 -6.02 -15.18
C VAL A 11 -2.33 -6.09 -15.41
N VAL A 12 -2.99 -7.11 -14.86
CA VAL A 12 -4.47 -7.22 -14.93
C VAL A 12 -5.10 -6.37 -13.83
N PHE A 13 -5.96 -5.43 -14.22
CA PHE A 13 -6.76 -4.63 -13.30
C PHE A 13 -8.22 -5.07 -13.39
N ARG A 14 -8.75 -5.66 -12.31
CA ARG A 14 -10.11 -6.24 -12.31
C ARG A 14 -11.23 -5.24 -11.95
N ASP A 15 -10.85 -4.01 -11.64
CA ASP A 15 -11.80 -2.94 -11.34
C ASP A 15 -12.07 -2.11 -12.61
N PRO A 16 -13.33 -2.03 -13.08
CA PRO A 16 -13.68 -1.22 -14.25
C PRO A 16 -13.25 0.25 -14.15
N ILE A 17 -13.26 0.82 -12.93
CA ILE A 17 -12.86 2.22 -12.70
C ILE A 17 -11.35 2.37 -12.98
N ALA A 18 -10.55 1.43 -12.50
CA ALA A 18 -9.10 1.44 -12.76
C ALA A 18 -8.80 1.31 -14.26
N ILE A 19 -9.59 0.52 -15.00
CA ILE A 19 -9.46 0.39 -16.45
C ILE A 19 -9.79 1.69 -17.17
N GLU A 20 -10.85 2.38 -16.78
CA GLU A 20 -11.19 3.70 -17.32
C GLU A 20 -10.10 4.74 -17.04
N ASP A 21 -9.56 4.74 -15.82
CA ASP A 21 -8.47 5.66 -15.44
C ASP A 21 -7.19 5.41 -16.24
N TRP A 22 -6.83 4.14 -16.47
CA TRP A 22 -5.68 3.80 -17.31
C TRP A 22 -5.86 4.19 -18.77
N LYS A 23 -7.05 3.98 -19.34
CA LYS A 23 -7.38 4.46 -20.70
C LYS A 23 -7.25 5.98 -20.79
N ARG A 24 -7.76 6.70 -19.78
CA ARG A 24 -7.67 8.17 -19.70
C ARG A 24 -6.22 8.66 -19.59
N ALA A 25 -5.39 7.92 -18.87
CA ALA A 25 -3.96 8.18 -18.74
C ALA A 25 -3.15 7.81 -20.01
N GLY A 26 -3.78 7.16 -21.00
CA GLY A 26 -3.15 6.79 -22.28
C GLY A 26 -2.42 5.45 -22.24
N ALA A 27 -2.72 4.58 -21.28
CA ALA A 27 -2.16 3.23 -21.25
C ALA A 27 -2.81 2.31 -22.31
N ASP A 28 -2.06 1.32 -22.78
CA ASP A 28 -2.54 0.30 -23.70
C ASP A 28 -3.29 -0.79 -22.92
N VAL A 29 -4.63 -0.72 -22.93
CA VAL A 29 -5.48 -1.73 -22.29
C VAL A 29 -5.91 -2.77 -23.32
N ARG A 30 -5.45 -4.01 -23.10
CA ARG A 30 -5.69 -5.16 -23.98
C ARG A 30 -6.81 -6.05 -23.42
N ALA A 31 -7.03 -7.20 -24.07
CA ALA A 31 -7.98 -8.21 -23.63
C ALA A 31 -7.77 -8.62 -22.16
N ASP A 32 -8.84 -9.10 -21.52
CA ASP A 32 -8.87 -9.54 -20.12
C ASP A 32 -8.41 -8.47 -19.13
N ASP A 33 -8.69 -7.20 -19.42
CA ASP A 33 -8.38 -6.05 -18.56
C ASP A 33 -6.88 -5.93 -18.22
N ARG A 34 -6.03 -6.38 -19.15
CA ARG A 34 -4.57 -6.30 -19.01
C ARG A 34 -4.04 -4.97 -19.51
N VAL A 35 -3.47 -4.20 -18.61
CA VAL A 35 -2.89 -2.88 -18.86
C VAL A 35 -1.39 -3.01 -19.09
N HIS A 36 -0.94 -2.61 -20.28
CA HIS A 36 0.46 -2.45 -20.64
C HIS A 36 0.86 -0.99 -20.46
N LEU A 37 1.89 -0.75 -19.67
CA LEU A 37 2.28 0.60 -19.25
C LEU A 37 3.62 0.96 -19.91
N ASP A 38 3.57 1.88 -20.87
CA ASP A 38 4.76 2.51 -21.46
C ASP A 38 5.67 3.11 -20.37
N ARG A 39 6.99 2.92 -20.48
CA ARG A 39 7.94 3.46 -19.49
C ARG A 39 7.91 4.97 -19.39
N GLY A 40 7.68 5.67 -20.50
CA GLY A 40 7.54 7.13 -20.51
C GLY A 40 6.33 7.54 -19.68
N LEU A 41 5.18 6.92 -19.93
CA LEU A 41 3.97 7.13 -19.13
C LEU A 41 4.22 6.88 -17.62
N VAL A 42 4.82 5.74 -17.27
CA VAL A 42 5.12 5.41 -15.86
C VAL A 42 6.02 6.47 -15.23
N MET A 43 7.08 6.89 -15.93
CA MET A 43 8.01 7.89 -15.40
C MET A 43 7.37 9.28 -15.29
N GLU A 44 6.52 9.70 -16.24
CA GLU A 44 5.78 10.96 -16.14
C GLU A 44 4.81 10.98 -14.96
N LEU A 45 4.08 9.89 -14.72
CA LEU A 45 3.17 9.78 -13.58
C LEU A 45 3.92 9.84 -12.25
N ILE A 46 5.03 9.09 -12.12
CA ILE A 46 5.83 9.06 -10.88
C ILE A 46 6.48 10.41 -10.57
N LYS A 47 6.83 11.23 -11.57
CA LYS A 47 7.39 12.58 -11.36
C LYS A 47 6.48 13.50 -10.53
N THR A 48 5.16 13.25 -10.56
CA THR A 48 4.20 14.05 -9.78
C THR A 48 4.17 13.68 -8.30
N ILE A 49 4.79 12.56 -7.92
CA ILE A 49 4.77 12.06 -6.55
C ILE A 49 5.81 12.82 -5.71
N PRO A 50 5.41 13.46 -4.59
CA PRO A 50 6.35 14.15 -3.71
C PRO A 50 7.33 13.16 -3.09
N SER A 51 8.61 13.55 -2.99
CA SER A 51 9.65 12.72 -2.39
C SER A 51 9.54 12.58 -0.86
N ARG A 52 8.75 13.46 -0.23
CA ARG A 52 8.44 13.50 1.20
C ARG A 52 7.00 13.92 1.42
N ILE A 53 6.32 13.24 2.32
CA ILE A 53 4.98 13.62 2.81
C ILE A 53 4.96 13.58 4.33
N GLU A 54 4.09 14.38 4.95
CA GLU A 54 3.80 14.29 6.38
C GLU A 54 2.51 13.50 6.59
N TYR A 55 2.56 12.51 7.48
CA TYR A 55 1.40 11.78 7.92
C TYR A 55 0.94 12.34 9.27
N PHE A 56 -0.21 13.00 9.24
CA PHE A 56 -0.78 13.71 10.37
C PHE A 56 -1.49 12.76 11.34
N ALA A 57 -1.07 12.81 12.61
CA ALA A 57 -1.72 12.11 13.70
C ALA A 57 -2.73 13.03 14.41
N ARG A 58 -3.66 12.44 15.16
CA ARG A 58 -4.59 13.20 16.02
C ARG A 58 -3.85 14.08 17.04
N ASP A 59 -2.73 13.59 17.56
CA ASP A 59 -1.79 14.36 18.35
C ASP A 59 -0.66 14.84 17.42
N PRO A 60 -0.55 16.15 17.12
CA PRO A 60 0.46 16.67 16.20
C PRO A 60 1.90 16.35 16.61
N ALA A 61 2.17 16.13 17.91
CA ALA A 61 3.48 15.71 18.39
C ALA A 61 3.88 14.30 17.90
N LYS A 62 2.91 13.53 17.37
CA LYS A 62 3.10 12.19 16.81
C LYS A 62 3.00 12.16 15.28
N ASN A 63 3.02 13.30 14.60
CA ASN A 63 3.15 13.33 13.15
C ASN A 63 4.44 12.64 12.73
N VAL A 64 4.39 11.92 11.60
CA VAL A 64 5.56 11.23 11.05
C VAL A 64 5.80 11.67 9.62
N GLU A 65 7.07 11.83 9.26
CA GLU A 65 7.47 12.14 7.89
C GLU A 65 7.81 10.84 7.16
N LEU A 66 7.20 10.64 5.99
CA LEU A 66 7.46 9.52 5.10
C LEU A 66 8.34 9.98 3.93
N GLY A 67 9.51 9.38 3.80
CA GLY A 67 10.51 9.69 2.76
C GLY A 67 11.93 9.86 3.31
N GLY A 68 12.90 9.96 2.40
CA GLY A 68 14.32 10.10 2.75
C GLY A 68 14.88 8.87 3.49
N PRO A 69 15.77 9.07 4.49
CA PRO A 69 16.36 7.97 5.26
C PRO A 69 15.50 7.51 6.45
N LYS A 70 14.27 8.02 6.59
CA LYS A 70 13.39 7.71 7.72
C LYS A 70 12.72 6.35 7.53
N SER A 71 12.44 5.66 8.63
CA SER A 71 11.66 4.41 8.66
C SER A 71 10.52 4.56 9.64
N ILE A 72 9.37 4.00 9.30
CA ILE A 72 8.17 3.99 10.14
C ILE A 72 7.90 2.53 10.51
N PHE A 73 7.79 2.25 11.81
CA PHE A 73 7.42 0.94 12.31
C PHE A 73 5.91 0.91 12.55
N VAL A 74 5.23 -0.02 11.89
CA VAL A 74 3.79 -0.22 12.03
C VAL A 74 3.50 -1.64 12.52
N PRO A 75 2.48 -1.85 13.36
CA PRO A 75 2.06 -3.18 13.74
C PRO A 75 1.63 -4.03 12.53
N MET A 76 1.79 -5.34 12.65
CA MET A 76 1.29 -6.30 11.66
C MET A 76 -0.23 -6.12 11.46
N THR A 77 -0.69 -6.14 10.21
CA THR A 77 -2.10 -6.08 9.85
C THR A 77 -2.52 -7.30 9.02
N GLY A 78 -3.70 -7.86 9.30
CA GLY A 78 -4.32 -8.92 8.50
C GLY A 78 -4.10 -10.36 8.99
N ALA A 79 -3.52 -10.57 10.17
CA ALA A 79 -3.30 -11.92 10.68
C ALA A 79 -4.66 -12.59 10.98
N PRO A 80 -4.95 -13.76 10.37
CA PRO A 80 -6.20 -14.46 10.63
C PRO A 80 -6.21 -15.20 11.97
N PHE A 81 -5.03 -15.33 12.61
CA PHE A 81 -4.86 -15.96 13.91
C PHE A 81 -3.94 -15.14 14.78
N MET A 82 -4.12 -15.28 16.08
CA MET A 82 -3.18 -14.77 17.08
C MET A 82 -2.75 -15.88 18.02
N ARG A 83 -1.65 -15.63 18.72
CA ARG A 83 -1.15 -16.44 19.82
C ARG A 83 -1.19 -15.57 21.06
N ASP A 84 -1.91 -16.01 22.08
CA ASP A 84 -2.07 -15.25 23.32
C ASP A 84 -0.95 -15.54 24.32
N LEU A 85 -1.07 -14.98 25.52
CA LEU A 85 -0.07 -15.08 26.58
C LEU A 85 0.07 -16.49 27.16
N ASP A 86 -0.95 -17.34 26.97
CA ASP A 86 -0.95 -18.74 27.39
C ASP A 86 -0.45 -19.67 26.26
N ASP A 87 0.17 -19.10 25.22
CA ASP A 87 0.68 -19.79 24.04
C ASP A 87 -0.40 -20.52 23.21
N VAL A 88 -1.65 -20.05 23.28
CA VAL A 88 -2.77 -20.65 22.54
C VAL A 88 -2.98 -19.93 21.21
N ARG A 89 -2.94 -20.69 20.11
CA ARG A 89 -3.31 -20.18 18.78
C ARG A 89 -4.83 -20.22 18.60
N ARG A 90 -5.44 -19.05 18.39
CA ARG A 90 -6.89 -18.90 18.23
C ARG A 90 -7.26 -17.79 17.24
N GLY A 91 -8.55 -17.70 16.93
CA GLY A 91 -9.10 -16.55 16.20
C GLY A 91 -9.01 -15.28 17.03
N PRO A 92 -8.66 -14.12 16.42
CA PRO A 92 -8.62 -12.85 17.13
C PRO A 92 -10.03 -12.30 17.38
N THR A 93 -10.16 -11.53 18.45
CA THR A 93 -11.36 -10.78 18.81
C THR A 93 -11.11 -9.27 18.68
N ILE A 94 -12.17 -8.46 18.75
CA ILE A 94 -12.03 -7.00 18.78
C ILE A 94 -11.24 -6.51 20.01
N ALA A 95 -11.30 -7.23 21.13
CA ALA A 95 -10.54 -6.90 22.34
C ALA A 95 -9.03 -7.11 22.13
N ASP A 96 -8.67 -8.14 21.36
CA ASP A 96 -7.27 -8.39 20.99
C ASP A 96 -6.74 -7.26 20.10
N LEU A 97 -7.53 -6.83 19.11
CA LEU A 97 -7.19 -5.68 18.28
C LEU A 97 -6.95 -4.43 19.15
N GLY A 98 -7.86 -4.14 20.09
CA GLY A 98 -7.71 -3.03 21.02
C GLY A 98 -6.45 -3.14 21.89
N THR A 99 -6.06 -4.35 22.29
CA THR A 99 -4.83 -4.60 23.07
C THR A 99 -3.58 -4.31 22.23
N PHE A 100 -3.50 -4.80 20.98
CA PHE A 100 -2.35 -4.51 20.11
C PHE A 100 -2.23 -3.01 19.79
N HIS A 101 -3.33 -2.28 19.64
CA HIS A 101 -3.29 -0.83 19.47
C HIS A 101 -2.76 -0.11 20.71
N LYS A 102 -3.14 -0.56 21.92
CA LYS A 102 -2.59 -0.02 23.18
C LYS A 102 -1.09 -0.28 23.28
N LEU A 103 -0.66 -1.51 22.99
CA LEU A 103 0.76 -1.87 22.97
C LEU A 103 1.54 -1.02 21.96
N ALA A 104 1.02 -0.82 20.75
CA ALA A 104 1.63 0.03 19.74
C ALA A 104 1.74 1.51 20.17
N HIS A 105 0.83 1.98 21.03
CA HIS A 105 0.85 3.35 21.54
C HIS A 105 1.81 3.55 22.72
N MET A 106 2.15 2.47 23.43
CA MET A 106 3.07 2.48 24.57
C MET A 106 4.54 2.39 24.16
N MET A 107 4.82 1.96 22.92
CA MET A 107 6.17 1.91 22.36
C MET A 107 6.70 3.28 21.95
#